data_AF-A0ABD3QUR1-F1
#
_entry.id   AF-A0ABD3QUR1-F1
#
_cell.length_a   1.000
_cell.length_b   1.000
_cell.length_c   1.000
_cell.angle_alpha   90.00
_cell.angle_beta   90.00
_cell.angle_gamma   90.00
#
_symmetry.space_group_name_H-M   'P 1'
#
loop_
_entity.id
_entity.type
_entity.pdbx_description
1 polymer ?
#
loop_
_entity_poly.entity_id
_entity_poly.type
_entity_poly.pdbx_seq_one_letter_code
_entity_poly.pdbx_strand_id
1 'polypeptide(L)'
;MRPDIHMQNKGVENLNATIHNLTNIYSNHSTQGLRSRCQIVYILGVEGASHHGFTPVLDALAREQVDSTGKPFKIHLQPHALRSALKGHFGKAAPLNNSSLIHDRLSSLCPNDGHQHVIIEDCSFPCGFVDRPCGYYPRQYEWRNMTMQGIAQSDAAINHPVNLYQFLELYGPHARIKFVVLHRPYLDTLASHVTWDGGWEGHSNVIRGFMMLLRRFLDQHQVDSLSGEKLWTLVCVERLTAKFYGYEGEEETRAKLEVARHRILFYLAEFLGWPQGECLHCFDSWRDGSTDKLQVFSSVKVFSLLDHMREIRGVWPPRISGSLPEQQCST
;
A
#
# COMPACT_ATOMS: atom_id res chain seq x y z
N MET A 1 -19.12 17.49 -44.25
CA MET A 1 -18.54 16.17 -43.97
C MET A 1 -18.38 16.05 -42.46
N ARG A 2 -19.21 15.22 -41.80
CA ARG A 2 -19.11 14.92 -40.36
C ARG A 2 -18.48 13.52 -40.24
N PRO A 3 -17.47 13.29 -39.39
CA PRO A 3 -16.90 11.96 -39.22
C PRO A 3 -17.77 11.10 -38.30
N ASP A 4 -17.92 9.84 -38.69
CA ASP A 4 -18.74 8.80 -38.05
C ASP A 4 -18.27 8.44 -36.63
N ILE A 5 -19.19 8.56 -35.68
CA ILE A 5 -19.08 8.07 -34.31
C ILE A 5 -19.55 6.61 -34.30
N HIS A 6 -18.71 5.69 -34.79
CA HIS A 6 -19.06 4.27 -34.80
C HIS A 6 -17.95 3.30 -34.40
N MET A 7 -16.82 3.79 -33.85
CA MET A 7 -15.70 2.95 -33.41
C MET A 7 -15.47 2.87 -31.89
N GLN A 8 -16.38 3.34 -31.03
CA GLN A 8 -16.20 3.28 -29.57
C GLN A 8 -17.04 2.24 -28.81
N ASN A 9 -18.03 1.59 -29.43
CA ASN A 9 -18.90 0.63 -28.72
C ASN A 9 -18.38 -0.81 -28.66
N LYS A 10 -17.45 -1.22 -29.53
CA LYS A 10 -16.94 -2.62 -29.54
C LYS A 10 -15.99 -2.96 -28.38
N GLY A 11 -15.37 -1.95 -27.75
CA GLY A 11 -14.49 -2.16 -26.59
C GLY A 11 -15.24 -2.45 -25.29
N VAL A 12 -16.42 -1.85 -25.10
CA VAL A 12 -17.23 -1.99 -23.88
C VAL A 12 -17.99 -3.32 -23.86
N GLU A 13 -18.48 -3.77 -25.02
CA GLU A 13 -19.16 -5.06 -25.16
C GLU A 13 -18.22 -6.25 -24.89
N ASN A 14 -16.95 -6.16 -25.30
CA ASN A 14 -15.94 -7.18 -24.99
C ASN A 14 -15.54 -7.22 -23.51
N LEU A 15 -15.52 -6.07 -22.82
CA LEU A 15 -15.26 -6.00 -21.39
C LEU A 15 -16.41 -6.64 -20.58
N ASN A 16 -17.65 -6.35 -20.96
CA ASN A 16 -18.83 -6.92 -20.30
C ASN A 16 -18.97 -8.43 -20.55
N ALA A 17 -18.63 -8.92 -21.74
CA ALA A 17 -18.59 -10.36 -22.03
C ALA A 17 -17.49 -11.09 -21.25
N THR A 18 -16.35 -10.44 -21.02
CA THR A 18 -15.26 -10.97 -20.18
C THR A 18 -15.68 -11.00 -18.71
N ILE A 19 -16.34 -9.95 -18.21
CA ILE A 19 -16.89 -9.91 -16.86
C ILE A 19 -17.92 -11.02 -16.66
N HIS A 20 -18.84 -11.25 -17.61
CA HIS A 20 -19.87 -12.29 -17.48
C HIS A 20 -19.32 -13.72 -17.51
N ASN A 21 -18.26 -13.97 -18.29
CA ASN A 21 -17.58 -15.28 -18.29
C ASN A 21 -16.78 -15.52 -17.02
N LEU A 22 -16.20 -14.46 -16.44
CA LEU A 22 -15.54 -14.54 -15.14
C LEU A 22 -16.53 -14.93 -14.04
N THR A 23 -17.73 -14.33 -13.99
CA THR A 23 -18.74 -14.65 -12.96
C THR A 23 -19.16 -16.13 -12.95
N ASN A 24 -19.23 -16.79 -14.11
CA ASN A 24 -19.59 -18.19 -14.21
C ASN A 24 -18.46 -19.17 -13.82
N ILE A 25 -17.19 -18.76 -13.95
CA ILE A 25 -16.03 -19.54 -13.47
C ILE A 25 -15.89 -19.42 -11.94
N TYR A 26 -16.35 -18.32 -11.34
CA TYR A 26 -16.22 -18.04 -9.90
C TYR A 26 -17.28 -18.68 -9.00
N SER A 27 -18.24 -19.43 -9.56
CA SER A 27 -19.24 -20.21 -8.80
C SER A 27 -18.71 -21.53 -8.21
N ASN A 28 -17.39 -21.76 -8.26
CA ASN A 28 -16.78 -22.90 -7.57
C ASN A 28 -16.78 -22.67 -6.05
N HIS A 29 -17.50 -23.50 -5.30
CA HIS A 29 -17.52 -23.49 -3.83
C HIS A 29 -16.12 -23.52 -3.18
N SER A 30 -15.06 -23.95 -3.88
CA SER A 30 -13.69 -23.96 -3.38
C SER A 30 -13.05 -22.56 -3.24
N THR A 31 -13.35 -21.61 -4.12
CA THR A 31 -12.75 -20.26 -4.09
C THR A 31 -13.39 -19.40 -3.00
N GLN A 32 -14.72 -19.48 -2.85
CA GLN A 32 -15.43 -18.81 -1.75
C GLN A 32 -14.94 -19.27 -0.38
N GLY A 33 -14.69 -20.57 -0.22
CA GLY A 33 -14.15 -21.13 1.02
C GLY A 33 -12.74 -20.64 1.34
N LEU A 34 -11.87 -20.49 0.34
CA LEU A 34 -10.51 -19.97 0.55
C LEU A 34 -10.53 -18.47 0.90
N ARG A 35 -11.32 -17.70 0.16
CA ARG A 35 -11.45 -16.25 0.36
C ARG A 35 -11.96 -15.90 1.75
N SER A 36 -12.92 -16.64 2.28
CA SER A 36 -13.53 -16.36 3.58
C SER A 36 -12.59 -16.59 4.78
N ARG A 37 -11.47 -17.30 4.58
CA ARG A 37 -10.47 -17.59 5.62
C ARG A 37 -9.09 -16.98 5.39
N CYS A 38 -8.89 -16.32 4.25
CA CYS A 38 -7.60 -15.79 3.83
C CYS A 38 -7.73 -14.29 3.58
N GLN A 39 -7.00 -13.48 4.35
CA GLN A 39 -6.92 -12.04 4.17
C GLN A 39 -5.49 -11.66 3.81
N ILE A 40 -5.32 -10.80 2.80
CA ILE A 40 -4.04 -10.17 2.48
C ILE A 40 -4.15 -8.69 2.84
N VAL A 41 -3.31 -8.25 3.77
CA VAL A 41 -3.16 -6.83 4.11
C VAL A 41 -1.88 -6.33 3.46
N TYR A 42 -2.02 -5.44 2.48
CA TYR A 42 -0.91 -4.85 1.76
C TYR A 42 -0.62 -3.46 2.32
N ILE A 43 0.54 -3.27 2.93
CA ILE A 43 1.01 -1.96 3.40
C ILE A 43 1.55 -1.20 2.19
N LEU A 44 0.79 -0.19 1.77
CA LEU A 44 1.03 0.55 0.54
C LEU A 44 1.59 1.93 0.84
N GLY A 45 2.71 2.30 0.24
CA GLY A 45 3.28 3.63 0.38
C GLY A 45 4.42 3.84 -0.59
N VAL A 46 4.82 5.10 -0.73
CA VAL A 46 6.03 5.40 -1.49
C VAL A 46 7.29 5.09 -0.68
N GLU A 47 8.43 4.95 -1.35
CA GLU A 47 9.72 4.81 -0.65
C GLU A 47 9.94 5.96 0.35
N GLY A 48 10.38 5.62 1.56
CA GLY A 48 10.50 6.58 2.67
C GLY A 48 9.23 6.82 3.49
N ALA A 49 8.08 6.22 3.13
CA ALA A 49 6.81 6.35 3.86
C ALA A 49 6.75 5.57 5.19
N SER A 50 7.86 5.02 5.65
CA SER A 50 8.01 4.29 6.94
C SER A 50 7.29 2.93 7.00
N HIS A 51 7.16 2.22 5.87
CA HIS A 51 6.62 0.86 5.86
C HIS A 51 7.38 -0.09 6.79
N HIS A 52 8.71 -0.08 6.79
CA HIS A 52 9.51 -0.94 7.68
C HIS A 52 9.26 -0.68 9.18
N GLY A 53 8.92 0.55 9.57
CA GLY A 53 8.56 0.87 10.95
C GLY A 53 7.13 0.45 11.29
N PHE A 54 6.23 0.51 10.31
CA PHE A 54 4.81 0.21 10.51
C PHE A 54 4.45 -1.28 10.40
N THR A 55 5.17 -2.05 9.56
CA THR A 55 4.91 -3.50 9.39
C THR A 55 4.91 -4.26 10.73
N PRO A 56 5.88 -4.06 11.64
CA PRO A 56 5.85 -4.68 12.97
C PRO A 56 4.66 -4.26 13.84
N VAL A 57 4.16 -3.02 13.69
CA VAL A 57 2.98 -2.53 14.43
C VAL A 57 1.74 -3.30 13.99
N LEU A 58 1.57 -3.48 12.68
CA LEU A 58 0.45 -4.24 12.14
C LEU A 58 0.55 -5.73 12.44
N ASP A 59 1.76 -6.30 12.42
CA ASP A 59 2.00 -7.70 12.84
C ASP A 59 1.59 -7.92 14.30
N ALA A 60 2.04 -7.05 15.21
CA ALA A 60 1.66 -7.11 16.61
C ALA A 60 0.14 -7.02 16.78
N LEU A 61 -0.52 -6.07 16.10
CA LEU A 61 -1.98 -5.95 16.13
C LEU A 61 -2.66 -7.24 15.66
N ALA A 62 -2.18 -7.85 14.58
CA ALA A 62 -2.76 -9.04 14.00
C ALA A 62 -2.59 -10.28 14.90
N ARG A 63 -1.49 -10.38 15.64
CA ARG A 63 -1.20 -11.49 16.57
C ARG A 63 -2.11 -11.50 17.80
N GLU A 64 -2.63 -10.34 18.20
CA GLU A 64 -3.61 -10.22 19.29
C GLU A 64 -5.03 -10.62 18.86
N GLN A 65 -5.26 -10.93 17.57
CA GLN A 65 -6.60 -11.22 17.06
C GLN A 65 -6.99 -12.69 17.23
N VAL A 66 -8.28 -12.87 17.54
CA VAL A 66 -8.96 -14.17 17.55
C VAL A 66 -10.16 -14.13 16.60
N ASP A 67 -10.53 -15.27 16.03
CA ASP A 67 -11.73 -15.37 15.20
C ASP A 67 -13.00 -15.54 16.05
N SER A 68 -14.16 -15.63 15.38
CA SER A 68 -15.46 -15.82 16.05
C SER A 68 -15.57 -17.13 16.83
N THR A 69 -14.63 -18.07 16.65
CA THR A 69 -14.54 -19.33 17.40
C THR A 69 -13.55 -19.24 18.57
N GLY A 70 -12.92 -18.08 18.77
CA GLY A 70 -11.92 -17.84 19.80
C GLY A 70 -10.53 -18.37 19.45
N LYS A 71 -10.29 -18.79 18.20
CA LYS A 71 -8.96 -19.26 17.77
C LYS A 71 -8.09 -18.08 17.33
N PRO A 72 -6.80 -18.07 17.68
CA PRO A 72 -5.89 -17.03 17.23
C PRO A 72 -5.71 -17.06 15.72
N PHE A 73 -5.53 -15.89 15.12
CA PHE A 73 -5.17 -15.78 13.70
C PHE A 73 -3.79 -16.38 13.42
N LYS A 74 -3.59 -16.87 12.19
CA LYS A 74 -2.28 -17.31 11.68
C LYS A 74 -1.69 -16.22 10.80
N ILE A 75 -0.59 -15.63 11.25
CA ILE A 75 0.03 -14.48 10.60
C ILE A 75 1.23 -14.91 9.75
N HIS A 76 1.22 -14.48 8.49
CA HIS A 76 2.31 -14.70 7.53
C HIS A 76 2.91 -13.35 7.12
N LEU A 77 4.12 -13.07 7.60
CA LEU A 77 4.84 -11.86 7.22
C LEU A 77 5.62 -12.08 5.94
N GLN A 78 5.32 -11.27 4.92
CA GLN A 78 6.08 -11.18 3.68
C GLN A 78 6.44 -12.57 3.07
N PRO A 79 5.50 -13.52 2.98
CA PRO A 79 5.83 -14.90 2.69
C PRO A 79 6.51 -15.00 1.33
N HIS A 80 7.69 -15.63 1.30
CA HIS A 80 8.53 -15.73 0.10
C HIS A 80 7.77 -16.27 -1.11
N ALA A 81 6.84 -17.22 -0.90
CA ALA A 81 6.00 -17.78 -1.95
C ALA A 81 5.11 -16.72 -2.64
N LEU A 82 4.43 -15.87 -1.86
CA LEU A 82 3.62 -14.78 -2.40
C LEU A 82 4.53 -13.71 -3.02
N ARG A 83 5.57 -13.31 -2.30
CA ARG A 83 6.51 -12.29 -2.76
C ARG A 83 7.15 -12.66 -4.09
N SER A 84 7.53 -13.92 -4.27
CA SER A 84 8.07 -14.44 -5.54
C SER A 84 7.05 -14.45 -6.67
N ALA A 85 5.77 -14.67 -6.36
CA ALA A 85 4.68 -14.65 -7.33
C ALA A 85 4.31 -13.23 -7.77
N LEU A 86 4.30 -12.28 -6.83
CA LEU A 86 4.03 -10.87 -7.09
C LEU A 86 5.21 -10.19 -7.79
N LYS A 87 6.43 -10.56 -7.41
CA LYS A 87 7.66 -9.83 -7.75
C LYS A 87 8.60 -10.58 -8.70
N GLY A 88 8.19 -11.72 -9.26
CA GLY A 88 8.99 -12.49 -10.23
C GLY A 88 10.41 -12.86 -9.75
N HIS A 89 10.60 -14.01 -9.12
CA HIS A 89 11.92 -14.42 -8.61
C HIS A 89 12.97 -14.61 -9.75
N PHE A 90 14.11 -13.92 -9.63
CA PHE A 90 15.39 -14.12 -10.33
C PHE A 90 15.29 -14.44 -11.83
N GLY A 91 14.54 -13.63 -12.59
CA GLY A 91 14.41 -13.82 -14.04
C GLY A 91 13.83 -15.18 -14.46
N LYS A 92 13.19 -15.91 -13.55
CA LYS A 92 12.68 -17.28 -13.78
C LYS A 92 11.24 -17.53 -13.34
N ALA A 93 10.55 -16.56 -12.74
CA ALA A 93 9.11 -16.71 -12.50
C ALA A 93 8.34 -15.79 -13.45
N ALA A 94 7.53 -16.42 -14.33
CA ALA A 94 6.45 -15.71 -15.00
C ALA A 94 5.56 -15.06 -13.91
N PRO A 95 5.09 -13.81 -14.10
CA PRO A 95 4.03 -13.28 -13.25
C PRO A 95 2.91 -14.31 -13.20
N LEU A 96 2.46 -14.70 -12.00
CA LEU A 96 1.40 -15.70 -11.85
C LEU A 96 0.07 -15.08 -12.32
N ASN A 97 -0.13 -14.98 -13.62
CA ASN A 97 -1.43 -14.74 -14.26
C ASN A 97 -2.27 -16.03 -14.35
N ASN A 98 -1.75 -17.13 -13.80
CA ASN A 98 -2.43 -18.42 -13.73
C ASN A 98 -3.21 -18.54 -12.42
N SER A 99 -4.54 -18.49 -12.53
CA SER A 99 -5.46 -18.58 -11.40
C SER A 99 -5.28 -19.85 -10.56
N SER A 100 -4.98 -21.00 -11.19
CA SER A 100 -4.75 -22.27 -10.46
C SER A 100 -3.48 -22.18 -9.60
N LEU A 101 -2.40 -21.61 -10.13
CA LEU A 101 -1.18 -21.42 -9.34
C LEU A 101 -1.38 -20.45 -8.19
N ILE A 102 -2.15 -19.37 -8.38
CA ILE A 102 -2.53 -18.47 -7.28
C ILE A 102 -3.32 -19.21 -6.22
N HIS A 103 -4.32 -20.00 -6.64
CA HIS A 103 -5.14 -20.80 -5.75
C HIS A 103 -4.30 -21.78 -4.93
N ASP A 104 -3.38 -22.51 -5.56
CA ASP A 104 -2.50 -23.48 -4.89
C ASP A 104 -1.60 -22.79 -3.86
N ARG A 105 -1.00 -21.64 -4.24
CA ARG A 105 -0.13 -20.85 -3.35
C ARG A 105 -0.91 -20.32 -2.15
N LEU A 106 -2.07 -19.70 -2.38
CA LEU A 106 -2.89 -19.20 -1.29
C LEU A 106 -3.50 -20.33 -0.45
N SER A 107 -3.83 -21.47 -1.03
CA SER A 107 -4.29 -22.64 -0.27
C SER A 107 -3.19 -23.21 0.62
N SER A 108 -1.92 -23.10 0.22
CA SER A 108 -0.78 -23.50 1.06
C SER A 108 -0.53 -22.54 2.22
N LEU A 109 -0.78 -21.23 2.02
CA LEU A 109 -0.64 -20.21 3.07
C LEU A 109 -1.86 -20.14 3.98
N CYS A 110 -3.05 -20.39 3.43
CA CYS A 110 -4.36 -20.32 4.07
C CYS A 110 -5.08 -21.68 3.97
N PRO A 111 -4.52 -22.76 4.56
CA PRO A 111 -5.15 -24.07 4.55
C PRO A 111 -6.52 -24.04 5.25
N ASN A 112 -7.33 -25.08 5.03
CA ASN A 112 -8.57 -25.25 5.77
C ASN A 112 -8.31 -25.95 7.11
N ASP A 113 -7.53 -25.31 7.99
CA ASP A 113 -7.20 -25.82 9.33
C ASP A 113 -8.13 -25.26 10.44
N GLY A 114 -9.13 -24.49 10.02
CA GLY A 114 -10.10 -23.84 10.88
C GLY A 114 -9.55 -22.61 11.61
N HIS A 115 -8.43 -22.03 11.17
CA HIS A 115 -7.99 -20.69 11.55
C HIS A 115 -8.33 -19.66 10.46
N GLN A 116 -8.43 -18.40 10.87
CA GLN A 116 -8.28 -17.26 9.96
C GLN A 116 -6.80 -16.99 9.70
N HIS A 117 -6.45 -16.78 8.44
CA HIS A 117 -5.08 -16.52 8.01
C HIS A 117 -4.95 -15.08 7.50
N VAL A 118 -3.95 -14.37 8.00
CA VAL A 118 -3.62 -13.01 7.59
C VAL A 118 -2.21 -13.02 6.99
N ILE A 119 -2.11 -12.61 5.74
CA ILE A 119 -0.84 -12.39 5.06
C ILE A 119 -0.58 -10.89 5.06
N ILE A 120 0.50 -10.46 5.71
CA ILE A 120 0.93 -9.06 5.69
C ILE A 120 2.06 -8.93 4.69
N GLU A 121 1.81 -8.22 3.60
CA GLU A 121 2.83 -7.88 2.60
C GLU A 121 3.10 -6.38 2.65
N ASP A 122 4.36 -6.01 2.48
CA ASP A 122 4.76 -4.63 2.30
C ASP A 122 5.70 -4.49 1.09
N CYS A 123 5.60 -3.34 0.44
CA CYS A 123 6.61 -2.90 -0.50
C CYS A 123 6.48 -1.40 -0.71
N SER A 124 7.61 -0.71 -0.77
CA SER A 124 7.66 0.68 -1.21
C SER A 124 7.47 0.81 -2.71
N PHE A 125 6.90 1.92 -3.13
CA PHE A 125 6.74 2.32 -4.52
C PHE A 125 7.52 3.63 -4.81
N PRO A 126 8.49 3.65 -5.72
CA PRO A 126 9.17 2.47 -6.25
C PRO A 126 10.08 1.86 -5.19
N CYS A 127 10.36 0.55 -5.25
CA CYS A 127 11.47 -0.05 -4.48
C CYS A 127 12.72 -0.21 -5.36
N GLY A 128 13.80 -0.72 -4.77
CA GLY A 128 15.04 -1.05 -5.48
C GLY A 128 15.94 0.16 -5.75
N PHE A 129 17.12 -0.12 -6.31
CA PHE A 129 18.10 0.88 -6.74
C PHE A 129 18.28 0.81 -8.25
N VAL A 130 18.86 1.87 -8.84
CA VAL A 130 19.26 1.84 -10.27
C VAL A 130 20.42 0.86 -10.48
N ASP A 131 21.42 0.88 -9.59
CA ASP A 131 22.71 0.19 -9.81
C ASP A 131 22.96 -1.00 -8.88
N ARG A 132 21.99 -1.35 -8.01
CA ARG A 132 22.11 -2.54 -7.16
C ARG A 132 21.05 -3.56 -7.57
N PRO A 133 21.45 -4.75 -8.07
CA PRO A 133 20.55 -5.88 -8.27
C PRO A 133 20.07 -6.51 -6.95
N CYS A 134 20.06 -5.76 -5.85
CA CYS A 134 19.46 -6.16 -4.57
C CYS A 134 17.92 -6.09 -4.69
N GLY A 135 17.33 -6.80 -5.65
CA GLY A 135 15.89 -6.83 -5.88
C GLY A 135 15.49 -6.87 -7.35
N TYR A 136 14.40 -7.58 -7.60
CA TYR A 136 13.88 -8.06 -8.87
C TYR A 136 13.41 -6.98 -9.86
N TYR A 137 13.36 -5.70 -9.44
CA TYR A 137 12.96 -4.57 -10.28
C TYR A 137 13.86 -3.37 -10.01
N PRO A 138 14.81 -3.06 -10.91
CA PRO A 138 15.61 -1.86 -10.78
C PRO A 138 14.72 -0.63 -11.05
N ARG A 139 15.02 0.46 -10.35
CA ARG A 139 14.44 1.76 -10.69
C ARG A 139 14.91 2.17 -12.09
N GLN A 140 14.01 2.70 -12.91
CA GLN A 140 14.37 3.12 -14.27
C GLN A 140 15.03 4.50 -14.24
N TYR A 141 16.13 4.66 -14.98
CA TYR A 141 16.89 5.91 -15.02
C TYR A 141 16.06 7.04 -15.64
N GLU A 142 15.32 6.73 -16.71
CA GLU A 142 14.47 7.66 -17.45
C GLU A 142 13.38 8.33 -16.60
N TRP A 143 12.90 7.68 -15.53
CA TRP A 143 11.89 8.27 -14.65
C TRP A 143 12.31 9.61 -14.06
N ARG A 144 13.63 9.84 -13.88
CA ARG A 144 14.17 11.11 -13.38
C ARG A 144 13.81 12.31 -14.26
N ASN A 145 13.68 12.08 -15.57
CA ASN A 145 13.47 13.13 -16.56
C ASN A 145 12.03 13.13 -17.14
N MET A 146 11.19 12.20 -16.70
CA MET A 146 9.79 12.13 -17.11
C MET A 146 8.93 13.07 -16.28
N THR A 147 7.79 13.50 -16.82
CA THR A 147 6.79 14.19 -16.01
C THR A 147 6.15 13.23 -15.01
N MET A 148 5.58 13.76 -13.92
CA MET A 148 4.80 12.97 -12.95
C MET A 148 3.73 12.11 -13.64
N GLN A 149 3.00 12.67 -14.61
CA GLN A 149 2.00 11.96 -15.40
C GLN A 149 2.64 10.88 -16.28
N GLY A 150 3.78 11.18 -16.91
CA GLY A 150 4.52 10.23 -17.72
C GLY A 150 4.96 9.01 -16.92
N ILE A 151 5.54 9.21 -15.73
CA ILE A 151 5.90 8.10 -14.83
C ILE A 151 4.65 7.29 -14.49
N ALA A 152 3.56 7.95 -14.07
CA ALA A 152 2.30 7.30 -13.67
C ALA A 152 1.54 6.59 -14.82
N GLN A 153 1.98 6.77 -16.07
CA GLN A 153 1.42 6.10 -17.25
C GLN A 153 2.39 5.10 -17.88
N SER A 154 3.66 5.08 -17.45
CA SER A 154 4.64 4.18 -18.02
C SER A 154 4.38 2.74 -17.63
N ASP A 155 4.48 1.83 -18.59
CA ASP A 155 4.35 0.39 -18.34
C ASP A 155 5.32 -0.09 -17.27
N ALA A 156 6.56 0.43 -17.29
CA ALA A 156 7.57 0.11 -16.30
C ALA A 156 7.11 0.46 -14.88
N ALA A 157 6.56 1.66 -14.66
CA ALA A 157 6.10 2.06 -13.32
C ALA A 157 4.83 1.33 -12.89
N ILE A 158 3.88 1.11 -13.81
CA ILE A 158 2.64 0.36 -13.55
C ILE A 158 2.93 -1.05 -13.05
N ASN A 159 3.99 -1.68 -13.57
CA ASN A 159 4.40 -3.02 -13.17
C ASN A 159 5.43 -3.03 -12.03
N HIS A 160 5.75 -1.89 -11.41
CA HIS A 160 6.83 -1.77 -10.42
C HIS A 160 6.34 -1.46 -9.00
N PRO A 161 6.77 -2.22 -7.98
CA PRO A 161 7.33 -3.57 -8.07
C PRO A 161 6.26 -4.65 -8.26
N VAL A 162 4.99 -4.26 -8.16
CA VAL A 162 3.83 -5.11 -8.35
C VAL A 162 2.80 -4.31 -9.12
N ASN A 163 2.23 -4.90 -10.16
CA ASN A 163 1.06 -4.34 -10.82
C ASN A 163 -0.17 -4.49 -9.89
N LEU A 164 -0.53 -3.42 -9.19
CA LEU A 164 -1.60 -3.43 -8.19
C LEU A 164 -2.97 -3.79 -8.79
N TYR A 165 -3.21 -3.42 -10.05
CA TYR A 165 -4.44 -3.75 -10.77
C TYR A 165 -4.55 -5.26 -10.99
N GLN A 166 -3.51 -5.85 -11.56
CA GLN A 166 -3.45 -7.31 -11.77
C GLN A 166 -3.44 -8.07 -10.45
N PHE A 167 -2.76 -7.55 -9.42
CA PHE A 167 -2.77 -8.16 -8.09
C PHE A 167 -4.20 -8.25 -7.55
N LEU A 168 -4.95 -7.14 -7.57
CA LEU A 168 -6.32 -7.13 -7.07
C LEU A 168 -7.24 -8.05 -7.89
N GLU A 169 -7.14 -7.99 -9.22
CA GLU A 169 -7.95 -8.80 -10.15
C GLU A 169 -7.71 -10.30 -9.95
N LEU A 170 -6.44 -10.72 -9.87
CA LEU A 170 -6.07 -12.13 -9.86
C LEU A 170 -6.16 -12.77 -8.47
N TYR A 171 -5.87 -12.02 -7.39
CA TYR A 171 -5.85 -12.55 -6.03
C TYR A 171 -7.14 -12.27 -5.25
N GLY A 172 -7.88 -11.21 -5.62
CA GLY A 172 -9.15 -10.84 -4.97
C GLY A 172 -10.17 -11.98 -4.89
N PRO A 173 -10.37 -12.81 -5.93
CA PRO A 173 -11.27 -13.96 -5.85
C PRO A 173 -10.89 -15.01 -4.80
N HIS A 174 -9.61 -15.08 -4.41
CA HIS A 174 -9.06 -16.11 -3.53
C HIS A 174 -8.76 -15.61 -2.11
N ALA A 175 -8.60 -14.30 -1.89
CA ALA A 175 -8.29 -13.74 -0.58
C ALA A 175 -8.87 -12.33 -0.40
N ARG A 176 -9.32 -11.98 0.80
CA ARG A 176 -9.78 -10.62 1.17
C ARG A 176 -8.60 -9.66 1.16
N ILE A 177 -8.49 -8.83 0.12
CA ILE A 177 -7.39 -7.86 0.00
C ILE A 177 -7.81 -6.55 0.67
N LYS A 178 -6.92 -5.99 1.49
CA LYS A 178 -7.05 -4.67 2.10
C LYS A 178 -5.73 -3.91 1.94
N PHE A 179 -5.79 -2.63 1.59
CA PHE A 179 -4.61 -1.78 1.50
C PHE A 179 -4.56 -0.81 2.70
N VAL A 180 -3.47 -0.87 3.46
CA VAL A 180 -3.18 0.12 4.49
C VAL A 180 -2.20 1.12 3.90
N VAL A 181 -2.73 2.28 3.49
CA VAL A 181 -1.97 3.32 2.81
C VAL A 181 -1.21 4.14 3.84
N LEU A 182 0.11 4.21 3.73
CA LEU A 182 0.95 5.01 4.60
C LEU A 182 1.24 6.36 3.96
N HIS A 183 1.07 7.41 4.76
CA HIS A 183 1.51 8.75 4.41
C HIS A 183 2.46 9.31 5.46
N ARG A 184 3.64 9.71 5.01
CA ARG A 184 4.61 10.51 5.75
C ARG A 184 4.78 11.86 5.03
N PRO A 185 5.00 12.97 5.76
CA PRO A 185 5.16 14.29 5.15
C PRO A 185 6.17 14.29 4.03
N TYR A 186 5.87 15.03 2.97
CA TYR A 186 6.62 14.93 1.71
C TYR A 186 8.13 15.11 1.90
N LEU A 187 8.55 16.17 2.61
CA LEU A 187 9.96 16.45 2.86
C LEU A 187 10.64 15.35 3.70
N ASP A 188 9.95 14.79 4.69
CA ASP A 188 10.50 13.72 5.52
C ASP A 188 10.65 12.41 4.72
N THR A 189 9.70 12.16 3.81
CA THR A 189 9.77 11.04 2.86
C THR A 189 11.01 11.16 1.98
N LEU A 190 11.26 12.33 1.37
CA LEU A 190 12.44 12.54 0.53
C LEU A 190 13.76 12.53 1.31
N ALA A 191 13.77 13.06 2.53
CA ALA A 191 14.98 13.16 3.35
C ALA A 191 15.57 11.78 3.68
N SER A 192 14.73 10.73 3.74
CA SER A 192 15.18 9.36 4.02
C SER A 192 16.10 8.77 2.95
N HIS A 193 16.02 9.27 1.71
CA HIS A 193 16.75 8.73 0.56
C HIS A 193 17.25 9.84 -0.38
N VAL A 194 17.76 10.94 0.19
CA VAL A 194 18.11 12.17 -0.54
C VAL A 194 19.10 11.99 -1.71
N THR A 195 19.93 10.95 -1.68
CA THR A 195 20.94 10.66 -2.72
C THR A 195 20.44 9.73 -3.82
N TRP A 196 19.23 9.18 -3.69
CA TRP A 196 18.67 8.25 -4.68
C TRP A 196 18.28 8.99 -5.95
N ASP A 197 18.11 8.24 -7.05
CA ASP A 197 17.64 8.76 -8.34
C ASP A 197 18.43 9.97 -8.87
N GLY A 198 19.74 10.03 -8.60
CA GLY A 198 20.61 11.12 -9.06
C GLY A 198 20.57 12.36 -8.15
N GLY A 199 19.96 12.26 -6.97
CA GLY A 199 19.87 13.32 -5.97
C GLY A 199 18.44 13.74 -5.68
N TRP A 200 18.29 14.71 -4.78
CA TRP A 200 17.00 15.12 -4.22
C TRP A 200 15.94 15.49 -5.26
N GLU A 201 16.34 16.14 -6.35
CA GLU A 201 15.41 16.59 -7.40
C GLU A 201 14.88 15.41 -8.23
N GLY A 202 15.77 14.54 -8.69
CA GLY A 202 15.40 13.31 -9.39
C GLY A 202 14.55 12.40 -8.51
N HIS A 203 14.93 12.23 -7.24
CA HIS A 203 14.17 11.43 -6.29
C HIS A 203 12.77 12.01 -6.05
N SER A 204 12.70 13.32 -5.85
CA SER A 204 11.45 14.06 -5.70
C SER A 204 10.53 13.87 -6.91
N ASN A 205 11.05 13.94 -8.13
CA ASN A 205 10.28 13.70 -9.35
C ASN A 205 9.72 12.27 -9.42
N VAL A 206 10.57 11.27 -9.19
CA VAL A 206 10.18 9.85 -9.18
C VAL A 206 9.08 9.59 -8.15
N ILE A 207 9.26 10.06 -6.91
CA ILE A 207 8.28 9.88 -5.83
C ILE A 207 6.94 10.50 -6.17
N ARG A 208 6.90 11.70 -6.76
CA ARG A 208 5.63 12.33 -7.20
C ARG A 208 4.93 11.51 -8.28
N GLY A 209 5.69 10.98 -9.24
CA GLY A 209 5.18 10.05 -10.26
C GLY A 209 4.46 8.85 -9.64
N PHE A 210 5.09 8.21 -8.66
CA PHE A 210 4.48 7.08 -7.96
C PHE A 210 3.32 7.49 -7.06
N MET A 211 3.36 8.65 -6.39
CA MET A 211 2.19 9.18 -5.66
C MET A 211 0.97 9.35 -6.59
N MET A 212 1.17 9.87 -7.81
CA MET A 212 0.11 9.99 -8.81
C MET A 212 -0.40 8.61 -9.27
N LEU A 213 0.49 7.66 -9.52
CA LEU A 213 0.14 6.28 -9.89
C LEU A 213 -0.72 5.63 -8.80
N LEU A 214 -0.24 5.65 -7.56
CA LEU A 214 -0.96 5.10 -6.41
C LEU A 214 -2.30 5.80 -6.22
N ARG A 215 -2.34 7.13 -6.38
CA ARG A 215 -3.59 7.87 -6.24
C ARG A 215 -4.64 7.42 -7.25
N ARG A 216 -4.27 7.25 -8.52
CA ARG A 216 -5.17 6.76 -9.58
C ARG A 216 -5.71 5.37 -9.26
N PHE A 217 -4.84 4.48 -8.77
CA PHE A 217 -5.26 3.15 -8.33
C PHE A 217 -6.30 3.23 -7.20
N LEU A 218 -6.03 4.02 -6.15
CA LEU A 218 -6.91 4.16 -4.99
C LEU A 218 -8.26 4.82 -5.32
N ASP A 219 -8.28 5.81 -6.22
CA ASP A 219 -9.52 6.46 -6.68
C ASP A 219 -10.43 5.50 -7.44
N GLN A 220 -9.85 4.60 -8.24
CA GLN A 220 -10.58 3.61 -9.03
C GLN A 220 -11.06 2.42 -8.18
N HIS A 221 -10.40 2.15 -7.05
CA HIS A 221 -10.63 0.96 -6.22
C HIS A 221 -10.97 1.33 -4.77
N GLN A 222 -12.07 2.06 -4.58
CA GLN A 222 -12.52 2.43 -3.24
C GLN A 222 -13.12 1.24 -2.47
N VAL A 223 -13.78 0.32 -3.18
CA VAL A 223 -14.47 -0.85 -2.63
C VAL A 223 -14.10 -2.11 -3.39
N ASP A 224 -14.18 -3.24 -2.70
CA ASP A 224 -13.95 -4.55 -3.27
C ASP A 224 -15.19 -4.94 -4.06
N SER A 225 -15.04 -5.24 -5.34
CA SER A 225 -16.16 -5.54 -6.23
C SER A 225 -16.92 -6.81 -5.82
N LEU A 226 -16.28 -7.71 -5.05
CA LEU A 226 -16.90 -8.97 -4.61
C LEU A 226 -17.66 -8.84 -3.29
N SER A 227 -17.10 -8.15 -2.29
CA SER A 227 -17.73 -8.01 -0.96
C SER A 227 -18.48 -6.69 -0.75
N GLY A 228 -18.22 -5.67 -1.59
CA GLY A 228 -18.71 -4.30 -1.38
C GLY A 228 -18.00 -3.55 -0.25
N GLU A 229 -17.05 -4.17 0.44
CA GLU A 229 -16.34 -3.54 1.56
C GLU A 229 -15.29 -2.53 1.07
N LYS A 230 -14.97 -1.55 1.90
CA LYS A 230 -13.87 -0.61 1.65
C LYS A 230 -12.55 -1.37 1.42
N LEU A 231 -11.81 -1.01 0.35
CA LEU A 231 -10.54 -1.66 0.00
C LEU A 231 -9.34 -1.07 0.70
N TRP A 232 -9.37 0.21 1.06
CA TRP A 232 -8.20 0.87 1.60
C TRP A 232 -8.52 1.89 2.69
N THR A 233 -7.52 2.14 3.54
CA THR A 233 -7.56 3.19 4.57
C THR A 233 -6.21 3.91 4.62
N LEU A 234 -6.18 5.11 5.20
CA LEU A 234 -4.96 5.92 5.32
C LEU A 234 -4.49 5.95 6.77
N VAL A 235 -3.21 5.67 6.98
CA VAL A 235 -2.48 5.88 8.22
C VAL A 235 -1.54 7.07 8.04
N CYS A 236 -1.75 8.10 8.84
CA CYS A 236 -0.85 9.24 8.90
C CYS A 236 0.30 8.96 9.86
N VAL A 237 1.51 8.78 9.32
CA VAL A 237 2.73 8.54 10.11
C VAL A 237 3.03 9.69 11.06
N GLU A 238 2.61 10.92 10.73
CA GLU A 238 2.72 12.07 11.65
C GLU A 238 2.04 11.81 12.99
N ARG A 239 0.89 11.13 12.96
CA ARG A 239 0.08 10.81 14.16
C ARG A 239 0.67 9.67 14.97
N LEU A 240 1.70 9.00 14.44
CA LEU A 240 2.45 7.95 15.11
C LEU A 240 3.79 8.42 15.67
N THR A 241 4.20 9.65 15.37
CA THR A 241 5.55 10.16 15.63
C THR A 241 5.51 11.30 16.64
N ALA A 242 6.29 11.21 17.71
CA ALA A 242 6.25 12.16 18.83
C ALA A 242 6.56 13.60 18.40
N LYS A 243 7.46 13.78 17.43
CA LYS A 243 7.91 15.10 16.97
C LYS A 243 6.81 16.04 16.46
N PHE A 244 5.62 15.52 16.14
CA PHE A 244 4.48 16.33 15.66
C PHE A 244 3.50 16.76 16.77
N TYR A 245 3.76 16.37 18.03
CA TYR A 245 2.92 16.70 19.18
C TYR A 245 3.48 17.86 20.03
N GLY A 246 4.42 18.64 19.49
CA GLY A 246 4.91 19.90 20.08
C GLY A 246 5.84 19.75 21.28
N TYR A 247 6.25 20.89 21.84
CA TYR A 247 7.11 21.03 23.03
C TYR A 247 6.29 21.35 24.30
N GLU A 248 5.04 20.88 24.39
CA GLU A 248 4.13 21.14 25.51
C GLU A 248 4.51 20.37 26.80
N GLY A 249 5.74 19.83 26.85
CA GLY A 249 6.25 18.96 27.90
C GLY A 249 6.15 17.48 27.50
N GLU A 250 7.16 16.70 27.91
CA GLU A 250 7.32 15.29 27.51
C GLU A 250 6.10 14.42 27.88
N GLU A 251 5.50 14.66 29.05
CA GLU A 251 4.36 13.89 29.53
C GLU A 251 3.09 14.13 28.70
N GLU A 252 2.79 15.39 28.38
CA GLU A 252 1.61 15.75 27.58
C GLU A 252 1.75 15.24 26.14
N THR A 253 2.94 15.40 25.54
CA THR A 253 3.29 14.84 24.23
C THR A 253 3.08 13.33 24.21
N ARG A 254 3.56 12.61 25.25
CA ARG A 254 3.39 11.16 25.37
C ARG A 254 1.91 10.77 25.46
N ALA A 255 1.13 11.43 26.32
CA ALA A 255 -0.29 11.12 26.48
C ALA A 255 -1.08 11.33 25.18
N LYS A 256 -0.85 12.44 24.46
CA LYS A 256 -1.50 12.70 23.16
C LYS A 256 -1.10 11.67 22.10
N LEU A 257 0.18 11.27 22.09
CA LEU A 257 0.69 10.26 21.18
C LEU A 257 0.06 8.88 21.45
N GLU A 258 -0.06 8.48 22.71
CA GLU A 258 -0.71 7.21 23.07
C GLU A 258 -2.18 7.18 22.66
N VAL A 259 -2.93 8.27 22.91
CA VAL A 259 -4.33 8.37 22.47
C VAL A 259 -4.45 8.25 20.95
N ALA A 260 -3.57 8.93 20.19
CA ALA A 260 -3.59 8.86 18.74
C ALA A 260 -3.22 7.46 18.22
N ARG A 261 -2.19 6.83 18.79
CA ARG A 261 -1.78 5.46 18.49
C ARG A 261 -2.91 4.45 18.76
N HIS A 262 -3.56 4.57 19.91
CA HIS A 262 -4.70 3.72 20.27
C HIS A 262 -5.86 3.87 19.28
N ARG A 263 -6.25 5.11 18.94
CA ARG A 263 -7.28 5.36 17.93
C ARG A 263 -6.91 4.80 16.57
N ILE A 264 -5.62 4.86 16.21
CA ILE A 264 -5.13 4.30 14.96
C ILE A 264 -5.31 2.78 14.91
N LEU A 265 -4.93 2.08 15.97
CA LEU A 265 -5.11 0.64 16.07
C LEU A 265 -6.59 0.24 16.06
N PHE A 266 -7.44 1.00 16.76
CA PHE A 266 -8.88 0.76 16.82
C PHE A 266 -9.54 0.85 15.44
N TYR A 267 -9.29 1.93 14.69
CA TYR A 267 -9.88 2.03 13.35
C TYR A 267 -9.28 1.01 12.38
N LEU A 268 -8.00 0.64 12.53
CA LEU A 268 -7.38 -0.37 11.68
C LEU A 268 -8.04 -1.73 11.90
N ALA A 269 -8.26 -2.13 13.16
CA ALA A 269 -9.00 -3.33 13.48
C ALA A 269 -10.41 -3.30 12.86
N GLU A 270 -11.15 -2.19 13.02
CA GLU A 270 -12.47 -2.01 12.41
C GLU A 270 -12.43 -2.14 10.87
N PHE A 271 -11.53 -1.42 10.21
CA PHE A 271 -11.39 -1.43 8.76
C PHE A 271 -11.03 -2.83 8.21
N LEU A 272 -10.19 -3.56 8.94
CA LEU A 272 -9.76 -4.92 8.58
C LEU A 272 -10.81 -5.97 8.94
N GLY A 273 -11.88 -5.60 9.67
CA GLY A 273 -12.90 -6.51 10.15
C GLY A 273 -12.39 -7.45 11.24
N TRP A 274 -11.43 -6.98 12.04
CA TRP A 274 -10.86 -7.70 13.18
C TRP A 274 -11.58 -7.30 14.47
N PRO A 275 -11.65 -8.17 15.48
CA PRO A 275 -12.15 -7.78 16.79
C PRO A 275 -11.42 -6.56 17.34
N GLN A 276 -12.17 -5.67 17.99
CA GLN A 276 -11.57 -4.52 18.66
C GLN A 276 -11.03 -4.95 20.02
N GLY A 277 -9.78 -4.57 20.29
CA GLY A 277 -9.08 -4.88 21.53
C GLY A 277 -7.92 -3.92 21.76
N GLU A 278 -7.40 -3.91 22.98
CA GLU A 278 -6.19 -3.17 23.31
C GLU A 278 -4.96 -3.91 22.82
N CYS A 279 -3.99 -3.19 22.27
CA CYS A 279 -2.68 -3.74 21.90
C CYS A 279 -1.59 -2.87 22.51
N LEU A 280 -1.26 -3.16 23.77
CA LEU A 280 -0.31 -2.38 24.58
C LEU A 280 1.10 -2.36 23.99
N HIS A 281 1.50 -3.44 23.32
CA HIS A 281 2.86 -3.63 22.79
C HIS A 281 2.98 -3.39 21.28
N CYS A 282 1.93 -2.91 20.63
CA CYS A 282 1.93 -2.70 19.18
C CYS A 282 3.02 -1.72 18.71
N PHE A 283 3.44 -0.78 19.55
CA PHE A 283 4.39 0.26 19.18
C PHE A 283 5.80 0.07 19.77
N ASP A 284 6.09 -1.04 20.45
CA ASP A 284 7.40 -1.28 21.10
C ASP A 284 8.57 -1.29 20.09
N SER A 285 8.29 -1.80 18.89
CA SER A 285 9.22 -1.86 17.76
C SER A 285 9.22 -0.58 16.91
N TRP A 286 8.28 0.33 17.12
CA TRP A 286 8.21 1.59 16.39
C TRP A 286 9.42 2.47 16.74
N ARG A 287 9.96 3.12 15.71
CA ARG A 287 11.07 4.05 15.84
C ARG A 287 10.75 5.31 15.06
N ASP A 288 10.77 6.44 15.75
CA ASP A 288 10.63 7.74 15.12
C ASP A 288 11.85 7.98 14.22
N GLY A 289 11.61 8.27 12.94
CA GLY A 289 12.70 8.60 12.01
C GLY A 289 13.40 9.87 12.47
N SER A 290 14.70 9.77 12.79
CA SER A 290 15.52 10.85 13.35
C SER A 290 15.99 11.90 12.34
N THR A 291 15.66 11.75 11.06
CA THR A 291 16.16 12.63 10.00
C THR A 291 15.60 14.04 10.12
N ASP A 292 16.47 15.01 10.41
CA ASP A 292 16.16 16.44 10.34
C ASP A 292 16.24 16.92 8.88
N LYS A 293 15.09 17.16 8.28
CA LYS A 293 14.97 17.63 6.89
C LYS A 293 15.70 18.95 6.63
N LEU A 294 15.86 19.83 7.62
CA LEU A 294 16.56 21.10 7.44
C LEU A 294 18.08 20.94 7.42
N GLN A 295 18.60 19.89 8.06
CA GLN A 295 20.00 19.50 7.94
C GLN A 295 20.29 18.80 6.61
N VAL A 296 19.31 18.06 6.09
CA VAL A 296 19.43 17.34 4.81
C VAL A 296 19.26 18.27 3.60
N PHE A 297 18.27 19.17 3.65
CA PHE A 297 17.99 20.14 2.60
C PHE A 297 18.40 21.53 3.04
N SER A 298 19.44 22.09 2.39
CA SER A 298 19.73 23.53 2.49
C SER A 298 18.49 24.36 2.14
N SER A 299 18.34 25.55 2.74
CA SER A 299 17.17 26.44 2.54
C SER A 299 16.76 26.64 1.08
N VAL A 300 17.73 26.81 0.17
CA VAL A 300 17.50 26.95 -1.28
C VAL A 300 16.79 25.73 -1.88
N LYS A 301 17.19 24.51 -1.47
CA LYS A 301 16.57 23.26 -1.95
C LYS A 301 15.15 23.10 -1.42
N VAL A 302 14.89 23.59 -0.19
CA VAL A 302 13.54 23.55 0.39
C VAL A 302 12.56 24.35 -0.48
N PHE A 303 12.95 25.52 -0.99
CA PHE A 303 12.07 26.32 -1.86
C PHE A 303 11.66 25.58 -3.14
N SER A 304 12.59 24.91 -3.84
CA SER A 304 12.25 24.08 -5.01
C SER A 304 11.33 22.92 -4.65
N LEU A 305 11.54 22.29 -3.49
CA LEU A 305 10.67 21.23 -3.01
C LEU A 305 9.26 21.72 -2.63
N LEU A 306 9.09 22.99 -2.26
CA LEU A 306 7.77 23.57 -2.03
C LEU A 306 6.95 23.66 -3.33
N ASP A 307 7.58 23.93 -4.47
CA ASP A 307 6.90 23.87 -5.77
C ASP A 307 6.46 22.44 -6.10
N HIS A 308 7.33 21.48 -5.84
CA HIS A 308 7.00 20.06 -5.98
C HIS A 308 5.83 19.62 -5.08
N MET A 309 5.76 20.14 -3.84
CA MET A 309 4.62 19.92 -2.93
C MET A 309 3.31 20.54 -3.46
N ARG A 310 3.38 21.71 -4.11
CA ARG A 310 2.19 22.33 -4.71
C ARG A 310 1.62 21.47 -5.83
N GLU A 311 2.47 20.83 -6.63
CA GLU A 311 2.04 19.94 -7.73
C GLU A 311 1.31 18.68 -7.26
N ILE A 312 1.70 18.12 -6.09
CA ILE A 312 1.02 16.95 -5.52
C ILE A 312 -0.17 17.31 -4.62
N ARG A 313 -0.49 18.59 -4.48
CA ARG A 313 -1.63 19.03 -3.67
C ARG A 313 -2.92 18.47 -4.24
N GLY A 314 -3.65 17.71 -3.43
CA GLY A 314 -4.88 17.02 -3.84
C GLY A 314 -4.63 15.69 -4.55
N VAL A 315 -3.38 15.37 -4.88
CA VAL A 315 -2.95 14.03 -5.31
C VAL A 315 -2.66 13.18 -4.08
N TRP A 316 -1.76 13.63 -3.21
CA TRP A 316 -1.29 12.91 -2.03
C TRP A 316 -1.16 13.84 -0.81
N PRO A 317 -1.54 13.42 0.42
CA PRO A 317 -2.25 12.19 0.74
C PRO A 317 -3.64 12.13 0.08
N PRO A 318 -4.17 10.93 -0.19
CA PRO A 318 -5.55 10.79 -0.66
C PRO A 318 -6.52 11.27 0.42
N ARG A 319 -7.54 12.04 0.02
CA ARG A 319 -8.58 12.49 0.95
C ARG A 319 -9.60 11.38 1.18
N ILE A 320 -9.89 11.07 2.43
CA ILE A 320 -10.96 10.16 2.83
C ILE A 320 -12.13 11.00 3.35
N SER A 321 -13.28 10.94 2.70
CA SER A 321 -14.52 11.58 3.20
C SER A 321 -14.96 10.95 4.52
N GLY A 322 -15.33 11.79 5.50
CA GLY A 322 -15.75 11.31 6.82
C GLY A 322 -14.62 10.68 7.66
N SER A 323 -13.36 11.01 7.36
CA SER A 323 -12.20 10.51 8.08
C SER A 323 -12.07 11.05 9.50
N LEU A 324 -11.51 10.22 10.38
CA LEU A 324 -11.03 10.66 11.69
C LEU A 324 -9.84 11.63 11.53
N PRO A 325 -9.56 12.51 12.51
CA PRO A 325 -8.39 13.38 12.49
C PRO A 325 -7.06 12.64 12.27
N GLU A 326 -6.97 11.40 12.75
CA GLU A 326 -5.79 10.54 12.63
C GLU A 326 -5.60 9.97 11.22
N GLN A 327 -6.62 10.07 10.36
CA GLN A 327 -6.60 9.73 8.94
C GLN A 327 -6.47 10.98 8.05
N GLN A 328 -6.21 12.15 8.65
CA GLN A 328 -5.95 13.40 7.95
C GLN A 328 -4.51 13.83 8.20
N CYS A 329 -3.68 13.68 7.18
CA CYS A 329 -2.26 14.04 7.26
C CYS A 329 -2.06 15.43 6.67
N SER A 330 -1.02 16.12 7.14
CA SER A 330 -0.53 17.30 6.45
C SER A 330 -0.02 16.91 5.05
N THR A 331 -0.08 17.84 4.11
CA THR A 331 0.48 17.69 2.75
C THR A 331 1.98 17.89 2.75
#